data_AF-A0A538SZZ9-F1
#
_entry.id   AF-A0A538SZZ9-F1
#
_cell.length_a   1.000
_cell.length_b   1.000
_cell.length_c   1.000
_cell.angle_alpha   90.00
_cell.angle_beta   90.00
_cell.angle_gamma   90.00
#
_symmetry.space_group_name_H-M   'P 1'
#
loop_
_entity.id
_entity.type
_entity.pdbx_description
1 polymer ?
#
loop_
_entity_poly.entity_id
_entity_poly.type
_entity_poly.pdbx_seq_one_letter_code
_entity_poly.pdbx_strand_id
1 'polypeptide(L)'
;MIGAAPAIRVIGGSGRGDRPRGAALLAACVAFDAVAAGILLLGTPLPPLLKGVAAAVSHGAAVLLSSRSARGQPSRRWLSAAAVLAVPCAGAAVATAIFLTRGGGSTSMGRRRKARWRPSLTMASVQRLGTALSPCDALDCGDEEQRRAALSALSRREDSEAIALLRRTAAGRDPDLALPAALVLDEIGERAERRVNRLDPAVVRH
;
A
#
# COMPACT_ATOMS: atom_id res chain seq x y z
N MET A 1 11.85 -47.76 -12.64
CA MET A 1 12.45 -46.72 -11.78
C MET A 1 11.33 -45.92 -11.12
N ILE A 2 11.12 -46.10 -9.83
CA ILE A 2 10.08 -45.41 -9.05
C ILE A 2 10.71 -44.14 -8.48
N GLY A 3 10.32 -42.98 -9.00
CA GLY A 3 10.85 -41.68 -8.59
C GLY A 3 10.25 -41.23 -7.26
N ALA A 4 11.10 -41.04 -6.25
CA ALA A 4 10.70 -40.51 -4.95
C ALA A 4 10.19 -39.06 -5.08
N ALA A 5 8.97 -38.81 -4.61
CA ALA A 5 8.36 -37.48 -4.59
C ALA A 5 8.95 -36.63 -3.44
N PRO A 6 9.22 -35.33 -3.66
CA PRO A 6 9.78 -34.47 -2.62
C PRO A 6 8.72 -34.09 -1.60
N ALA A 7 8.97 -34.42 -0.33
CA ALA A 7 8.16 -33.98 0.80
C ALA A 7 8.35 -32.47 1.04
N ILE A 8 7.37 -31.66 0.63
CA ILE A 8 7.36 -30.22 0.89
C ILE A 8 7.05 -30.02 2.38
N ARG A 9 8.09 -29.76 3.19
CA ARG A 9 7.91 -29.25 4.56
C ARG A 9 7.34 -27.84 4.50
N VAL A 10 6.09 -27.70 4.91
CA VAL A 10 5.47 -26.40 5.17
C VAL A 10 6.09 -25.85 6.46
N ILE A 11 7.01 -24.89 6.32
CA ILE A 11 7.53 -24.12 7.44
C ILE A 11 6.41 -23.15 7.85
N GLY A 12 5.67 -23.52 8.89
CA GLY A 12 4.69 -22.63 9.52
C GLY A 12 5.40 -21.41 10.09
N GLY A 13 5.13 -20.24 9.52
CA GLY A 13 5.65 -18.97 10.01
C GLY A 13 5.14 -18.67 11.41
N SER A 14 6.02 -18.85 12.41
CA SER A 14 5.81 -18.50 13.82
C SER A 14 5.78 -16.97 13.99
N GLY A 15 4.72 -16.32 13.50
CA GLY A 15 4.50 -14.86 13.58
C GLY A 15 3.61 -14.43 14.75
N ARG A 16 3.54 -15.21 15.84
CA ARG A 16 2.60 -14.96 16.95
C ARG A 16 3.21 -14.19 18.14
N GLY A 17 4.52 -13.96 18.16
CA GLY A 17 5.24 -13.42 19.32
C GLY A 17 5.25 -11.89 19.51
N ASP A 18 5.06 -11.09 18.45
CA ASP A 18 5.31 -9.64 18.52
C ASP A 18 4.06 -8.76 18.74
N ARG A 19 2.86 -9.36 18.71
CA ARG A 19 1.59 -8.62 18.91
C ARG A 19 1.40 -7.99 20.30
N PRO A 20 1.80 -8.60 21.44
CA PRO A 20 1.49 -8.03 22.75
C PRO A 20 2.28 -6.74 23.04
N ARG A 21 3.50 -6.62 22.50
CA ARG A 21 4.33 -5.41 22.70
C ARG A 21 3.81 -4.19 21.96
N GLY A 22 3.28 -4.37 20.75
CA GLY A 22 2.68 -3.28 19.98
C GLY A 22 1.41 -2.72 20.63
N ALA A 23 0.56 -3.61 21.17
CA ALA A 23 -0.65 -3.22 21.87
C ALA A 23 -0.36 -2.43 23.16
N ALA A 24 0.63 -2.84 23.94
CA ALA A 24 1.03 -2.15 25.17
C ALA A 24 1.52 -0.71 24.91
N LEU A 25 2.28 -0.49 23.83
CA LEU A 25 2.78 0.83 23.44
C LEU A 25 1.65 1.78 22.99
N LEU A 26 0.67 1.26 22.24
CA LEU A 26 -0.50 2.03 21.82
C LEU A 26 -1.36 2.42 23.03
N ALA A 27 -1.60 1.48 23.95
CA ALA A 27 -2.33 1.74 25.18
C ALA A 27 -1.64 2.83 26.03
N ALA A 28 -0.31 2.80 26.14
CA ALA A 28 0.44 3.84 26.83
C ALA A 28 0.28 5.22 26.16
N CYS A 29 0.35 5.30 24.82
CA CYS A 29 0.16 6.57 24.11
C CYS A 29 -1.23 7.16 24.33
N VAL A 30 -2.28 6.34 24.22
CA VAL A 30 -3.66 6.76 24.47
C VAL A 30 -3.85 7.24 25.91
N ALA A 31 -3.22 6.56 26.88
CA ALA A 31 -3.26 6.99 28.28
C ALA A 31 -2.59 8.37 28.48
N PHE A 32 -1.44 8.62 27.86
CA PHE A 32 -0.78 9.93 27.94
C PHE A 32 -1.61 11.05 27.32
N ASP A 33 -2.21 10.81 26.15
CA ASP A 33 -3.10 11.80 25.50
C ASP A 33 -4.35 12.07 26.33
N ALA A 34 -4.95 11.04 26.94
CA ALA A 34 -6.10 11.19 27.82
C ALA A 34 -5.78 12.00 29.08
N VAL A 35 -4.59 11.78 29.68
CA VAL A 35 -4.12 12.58 30.83
C VAL A 35 -3.90 14.04 30.43
N ALA A 36 -3.26 14.28 29.28
CA ALA A 36 -3.04 15.64 28.77
C ALA A 36 -4.37 16.36 28.50
N ALA A 37 -5.32 15.70 27.83
CA ALA A 37 -6.66 16.24 27.60
C ALA A 37 -7.41 16.48 28.91
N GLY A 38 -7.30 15.57 29.88
CA GLY A 38 -7.90 15.72 31.22
C GLY A 38 -7.35 16.93 31.98
N ILE A 39 -6.03 17.16 31.93
CA ILE A 39 -5.39 18.32 32.56
C ILE A 39 -5.93 19.63 31.97
N LEU A 40 -6.15 19.67 30.65
CA LEU A 40 -6.67 20.83 29.93
C LEU A 40 -8.18 21.04 30.17
N LEU A 41 -8.98 19.97 30.15
CA LEU A 41 -10.44 20.04 30.22
C LEU A 41 -10.98 20.18 31.64
N LEU A 42 -10.41 19.46 32.61
CA LEU A 42 -10.88 19.51 34.01
C LEU A 42 -10.35 20.73 34.78
N GLY A 43 -9.59 21.61 34.13
CA GLY A 43 -9.16 22.87 34.73
C GLY A 43 -8.35 22.66 36.01
N THR A 44 -7.43 21.68 36.01
CA THR A 44 -6.58 21.38 37.18
C THR A 44 -5.98 22.67 37.76
N PRO A 45 -5.83 22.78 39.09
CA PRO A 45 -5.32 23.99 39.76
C PRO A 45 -3.80 24.15 39.58
N LEU A 46 -3.28 23.84 38.39
CA LEU A 46 -1.91 24.07 38.01
C LEU A 46 -1.72 25.54 37.59
N PRO A 47 -0.61 26.18 38.00
CA PRO A 47 -0.19 27.46 37.47
C PRO A 47 -0.22 27.45 35.93
N PRO A 48 -0.61 28.56 35.27
CA PRO A 48 -0.78 28.63 33.81
C PRO A 48 0.46 28.16 33.02
N LEU A 49 1.65 28.49 33.53
CA LEU A 49 2.94 28.05 32.99
C LEU A 49 3.12 26.53 33.03
N LEU A 50 2.72 25.88 34.13
CA LEU A 50 2.86 24.44 34.30
C LEU A 50 1.87 23.64 33.44
N LYS A 51 0.70 24.21 33.13
CA LYS A 51 -0.27 23.59 32.20
C LYS A 51 0.31 23.43 30.79
N GLY A 52 0.95 24.49 30.28
CA GLY A 52 1.58 24.45 28.96
C GLY A 52 2.76 23.47 28.90
N VAL A 53 3.60 23.46 29.92
CA VAL A 53 4.76 22.55 30.01
C VAL A 53 4.30 21.10 30.11
N ALA A 54 3.31 20.79 30.95
CA ALA A 54 2.79 19.44 31.09
C ALA A 54 2.21 18.91 29.77
N ALA A 55 1.40 19.72 29.07
CA ALA A 55 0.84 19.35 27.77
C ALA A 55 1.94 19.12 26.72
N ALA A 56 2.95 20.00 26.66
CA ALA A 56 4.08 19.86 25.72
C ALA A 56 4.92 18.61 26.01
N VAL A 57 5.21 18.31 27.27
CA VAL A 57 5.97 17.12 27.68
C VAL A 57 5.21 15.85 27.38
N SER A 58 3.90 15.80 27.66
CA SER A 58 3.04 14.65 27.34
C SER A 58 2.98 14.39 25.83
N HIS A 59 2.81 15.45 25.03
CA HIS A 59 2.74 15.32 23.57
C HIS A 59 4.09 14.92 22.96
N GLY A 60 5.18 15.50 23.46
CA GLY A 60 6.55 15.10 23.09
C GLY A 60 6.84 13.63 23.41
N ALA A 61 6.41 13.15 24.58
CA ALA A 61 6.55 11.75 24.96
C ALA A 61 5.77 10.81 24.02
N ALA A 62 4.53 11.15 23.66
CA ALA A 62 3.71 10.37 22.72
C ALA A 62 4.36 10.26 21.32
N VAL A 63 4.92 11.37 20.81
CA VAL A 63 5.66 11.38 19.53
C VAL A 63 6.92 10.51 19.62
N LEU A 64 7.69 10.61 20.71
CA LEU A 64 8.94 9.88 20.89
C LEU A 64 8.69 8.36 21.04
N LEU A 65 7.63 7.95 21.73
CA LEU A 65 7.20 6.55 21.83
C LEU A 65 6.73 6.00 20.47
N SER A 66 5.97 6.78 19.70
CA SER A 66 5.49 6.41 18.37
C SER A 66 6.64 6.20 17.37
N SER A 67 7.65 7.07 17.40
CA SER A 67 8.82 6.97 16.51
C SER A 67 9.70 5.74 16.80
N ARG A 68 9.80 5.32 18.07
CA ARG A 68 10.57 4.12 18.49
C ARG A 68 9.88 2.80 18.16
N SER A 69 8.54 2.77 18.13
CA SER A 69 7.74 1.56 17.88
C SER A 69 7.76 1.09 16.42
N ALA A 70 7.96 2.02 15.48
CA ALA A 70 7.97 1.74 14.05
C ALA A 70 9.28 1.07 13.58
N ARG A 71 9.49 -0.21 13.91
CA ARG A 71 10.67 -1.01 13.50
C ARG A 71 10.68 -1.47 12.02
N GLY A 72 9.81 -0.94 11.15
CA GLY A 72 9.80 -1.31 9.73
C GLY A 72 9.46 -0.12 8.86
N GLN A 73 10.44 0.31 8.06
CA GLN A 73 10.42 1.38 7.06
C GLN A 73 10.44 2.84 7.58
N PRO A 74 11.41 3.66 7.15
CA PRO A 74 11.55 5.06 7.56
C PRO A 74 10.38 5.93 7.08
N SER A 75 9.81 5.66 5.90
CA SER A 75 8.65 6.41 5.36
C SER A 75 7.43 6.36 6.29
N ARG A 76 7.19 5.22 6.94
CA ARG A 76 6.09 5.04 7.90
C ARG A 76 6.31 5.80 9.20
N ARG A 77 7.57 5.98 9.61
CA ARG A 77 7.92 6.79 10.79
C ARG A 77 7.54 8.24 10.58
N TRP A 78 7.90 8.79 9.43
CA TRP A 78 7.60 10.18 9.09
C TRP A 78 6.10 10.43 8.93
N LEU A 79 5.37 9.51 8.28
CA LEU A 79 3.91 9.59 8.17
C LEU A 79 3.20 9.51 9.54
N SER A 80 3.63 8.58 10.41
CA SER A 80 3.06 8.47 11.75
C SER A 80 3.38 9.69 12.60
N ALA A 81 4.59 10.23 12.52
CA ALA A 81 4.97 11.44 13.24
C ALA A 81 4.17 12.65 12.74
N ALA A 82 4.03 12.81 11.43
CA ALA A 82 3.23 13.88 10.82
C ALA A 82 1.75 13.80 11.23
N ALA A 83 1.17 12.60 11.30
CA ALA A 83 -0.21 12.41 11.73
C ALA A 83 -0.44 12.80 13.21
N VAL A 84 0.51 12.49 14.09
CA VAL A 84 0.44 12.89 15.52
C VAL A 84 0.60 14.41 15.66
N LEU A 85 1.48 15.03 14.86
CA LEU A 85 1.71 16.47 14.85
C LEU A 85 0.54 17.27 14.27
N ALA A 86 -0.15 16.74 13.25
CA ALA A 86 -1.17 17.49 12.53
C ALA A 86 -2.47 17.69 13.31
N VAL A 87 -2.85 16.73 14.17
CA VAL A 87 -4.11 16.80 14.91
C VAL A 87 -3.92 16.32 16.35
N PRO A 88 -3.77 17.24 17.32
CA PRO A 88 -3.77 16.88 18.73
C PRO A 88 -5.03 16.08 19.09
N CYS A 89 -4.89 15.04 19.91
CA CYS A 89 -5.95 14.09 20.33
C CYS A 89 -6.45 13.13 19.22
N ALA A 90 -6.71 13.57 18.00
CA ALA A 90 -7.18 12.68 16.93
C ALA A 90 -6.04 11.91 16.22
N GLY A 91 -4.83 12.47 16.21
CA GLY A 91 -3.66 11.91 15.54
C GLY A 91 -3.27 10.52 16.05
N ALA A 92 -3.46 10.25 17.35
CA ALA A 92 -3.23 8.93 17.93
C ALA A 92 -4.23 7.88 17.42
N ALA A 93 -5.52 8.23 17.29
CA ALA A 93 -6.53 7.34 16.71
C ALA A 93 -6.21 7.03 15.24
N VAL A 94 -5.81 8.05 14.46
CA VAL A 94 -5.39 7.88 13.06
C VAL A 94 -4.13 7.03 12.95
N ALA A 95 -3.11 7.27 13.78
CA ALA A 95 -1.89 6.46 13.81
C ALA A 95 -2.22 5.00 14.18
N THR A 96 -3.07 4.79 15.17
CA THR A 96 -3.56 3.46 15.56
C THR A 96 -4.30 2.79 14.41
N ALA A 97 -5.16 3.51 13.69
CA ALA A 97 -5.83 3.01 12.49
C ALA A 97 -4.83 2.64 11.38
N ILE A 98 -3.79 3.44 11.13
CA ILE A 98 -2.71 3.12 10.17
C ILE A 98 -1.94 1.86 10.59
N PHE A 99 -1.71 1.66 11.89
CA PHE A 99 -1.06 0.47 12.42
C PHE A 99 -1.98 -0.77 12.44
N LEU A 100 -3.29 -0.60 12.63
CA LEU A 100 -4.28 -1.69 12.69
C LEU A 100 -4.77 -2.11 11.29
N THR A 101 -4.80 -1.19 10.32
CA THR A 101 -5.08 -1.50 8.90
C THR A 101 -3.97 -2.31 8.23
N ARG A 102 -2.91 -2.66 8.98
CA ARG A 102 -1.82 -3.58 8.62
C ARG A 102 -2.27 -5.02 8.28
N GLY A 103 -3.57 -5.29 8.10
CA GLY A 103 -4.11 -6.58 7.67
C GLY A 103 -4.63 -6.67 6.23
N GLY A 104 -4.86 -5.56 5.50
CA GLY A 104 -5.68 -5.61 4.26
C GLY A 104 -4.96 -5.40 2.93
N GLY A 105 -3.70 -4.94 2.95
CA GLY A 105 -2.93 -4.65 1.73
C GLY A 105 -2.09 -5.82 1.22
N SER A 106 -2.42 -7.06 1.58
CA SER A 106 -1.80 -8.24 1.01
C SER A 106 -2.40 -8.51 -0.37
N THR A 107 -2.03 -7.69 -1.35
CA THR A 107 -2.22 -8.02 -2.79
C THR A 107 -1.35 -9.19 -3.22
N SER A 108 -0.63 -9.86 -2.31
CA SER A 108 -0.26 -11.26 -2.51
C SER A 108 -1.46 -12.15 -2.17
N MET A 109 -2.46 -12.17 -3.06
CA MET A 109 -3.11 -13.44 -3.34
C MET A 109 -1.96 -14.42 -3.59
N GLY A 110 -1.80 -15.37 -2.67
CA GLY A 110 -0.94 -16.53 -2.83
C GLY A 110 -1.45 -17.37 -3.99
N ARG A 111 -1.25 -16.88 -5.22
CA ARG A 111 -1.11 -17.74 -6.38
C ARG A 111 0.08 -18.60 -6.06
N ARG A 112 -0.22 -19.83 -5.65
CA ARG A 112 0.63 -21.01 -5.70
C ARG A 112 1.38 -20.96 -7.03
N ARG A 113 2.54 -20.29 -7.07
CA ARG A 113 3.41 -20.25 -8.22
C ARG A 113 3.89 -21.69 -8.37
N LYS A 114 3.17 -22.48 -9.19
CA LYS A 114 3.78 -23.57 -9.94
C LYS A 114 5.11 -22.99 -10.43
N ALA A 115 6.22 -23.68 -10.14
CA ALA A 115 7.55 -23.27 -10.53
C ALA A 115 7.56 -23.03 -12.05
N ARG A 116 7.22 -21.80 -12.46
CA ARG A 116 7.45 -21.34 -13.81
C ARG A 116 8.95 -21.30 -13.92
N TRP A 117 9.45 -22.18 -14.75
CA TRP A 117 10.78 -22.15 -15.31
C TRP A 117 11.21 -20.69 -15.41
N ARG A 118 12.16 -20.28 -14.58
CA ARG A 118 12.78 -18.96 -14.72
C ARG A 118 13.55 -19.04 -16.03
N PRO A 119 13.18 -18.27 -17.07
CA PRO A 119 14.06 -18.10 -18.21
C PRO A 119 15.37 -17.55 -17.67
N SER A 120 16.49 -18.18 -18.01
CA SER A 120 17.81 -17.63 -17.70
C SER A 120 17.87 -16.22 -18.27
N LEU A 121 17.96 -15.21 -17.38
CA LEU A 121 18.14 -13.81 -17.75
C LEU A 121 19.44 -13.71 -18.55
N THR A 122 19.32 -13.60 -19.88
CA THR A 122 20.45 -13.33 -20.76
C THR A 122 20.90 -11.89 -20.58
N MET A 123 22.18 -11.59 -20.77
CA MET A 123 22.71 -10.22 -20.67
C MET A 123 21.95 -9.23 -21.58
N ALA A 124 21.47 -9.69 -22.73
CA ALA A 124 20.59 -8.91 -23.61
C ALA A 124 19.25 -8.53 -22.97
N SER A 125 18.67 -9.39 -22.13
CA SER A 125 17.44 -9.08 -21.39
C SER A 125 17.69 -8.08 -20.26
N VAL A 126 18.87 -8.11 -19.62
CA VAL A 126 19.28 -7.13 -18.60
C VAL A 126 19.54 -5.76 -19.23
N GLN A 127 20.19 -5.71 -20.39
CA GLN A 127 20.34 -4.46 -21.16
C GLN A 127 18.98 -3.90 -21.60
N ARG A 128 18.04 -4.74 -22.06
CA ARG A 128 16.66 -4.30 -22.36
C ARG A 128 15.90 -3.82 -21.13
N LEU A 129 16.21 -4.34 -19.93
CA LEU A 129 15.65 -3.86 -18.67
C LEU A 129 16.27 -2.52 -18.24
N GLY A 130 17.56 -2.29 -18.54
CA GLY A 130 18.23 -1.02 -18.28
C GLY A 130 17.74 0.14 -19.17
N THR A 131 17.16 -0.16 -20.33
CA THR A 131 16.59 0.85 -21.25
C THR A 131 15.07 0.96 -21.16
N ALA A 132 14.39 0.08 -20.41
CA ALA A 132 12.95 0.12 -20.26
C ALA A 132 12.57 1.17 -19.21
N LEU A 133 12.11 2.34 -19.69
CA LEU A 133 11.45 3.33 -18.84
C LEU A 133 10.28 2.70 -18.10
N SER A 134 10.02 3.20 -16.88
CA SER A 134 8.78 2.87 -16.18
C SER A 134 7.59 3.21 -17.11
N PRO A 135 6.48 2.46 -17.08
CA PRO A 135 5.30 2.79 -17.88
C PRO A 135 4.81 4.23 -17.66
N CYS A 136 4.99 4.80 -16.47
CA CYS A 136 4.70 6.22 -16.22
C CYS A 136 5.65 7.13 -17.01
N ASP A 137 6.96 6.92 -16.88
CA ASP A 137 7.98 7.75 -17.53
C ASP A 137 7.91 7.63 -19.06
N ALA A 138 7.57 6.44 -19.57
CA ALA A 138 7.36 6.21 -21.00
C ALA A 138 6.12 6.94 -21.54
N LEU A 139 5.07 7.10 -20.72
CA LEU A 139 3.89 7.88 -21.11
C LEU A 139 4.14 9.39 -21.02
N ASP A 140 4.87 9.85 -20.02
CA ASP A 140 5.11 11.28 -19.80
C ASP A 140 6.21 11.84 -20.71
N CYS A 141 7.33 11.12 -20.87
CA CYS A 141 8.53 11.60 -21.53
C CYS A 141 8.97 10.77 -22.74
N GLY A 142 8.35 9.62 -22.98
CA GLY A 142 8.74 8.72 -24.07
C GLY A 142 8.37 9.26 -25.45
N ASP A 143 9.05 8.74 -26.47
CA ASP A 143 8.65 8.93 -27.87
C ASP A 143 7.33 8.19 -28.17
N GLU A 144 6.77 8.39 -29.37
CA GLU A 144 5.48 7.81 -29.75
C GLU A 144 5.48 6.27 -29.70
N GLU A 145 6.59 5.63 -30.06
CA GLU A 145 6.72 4.17 -30.04
C GLU A 145 6.76 3.64 -28.61
N GLN A 146 7.51 4.31 -27.73
CA GLN A 146 7.58 4.02 -26.30
C GLN A 146 6.23 4.19 -25.62
N ARG A 147 5.50 5.27 -25.94
CA ARG A 147 4.14 5.53 -25.45
C ARG A 147 3.18 4.41 -25.86
N ARG A 148 3.19 4.02 -27.14
CA ARG A 148 2.36 2.90 -27.65
C ARG A 148 2.73 1.57 -26.98
N ALA A 149 4.03 1.30 -26.81
CA ALA A 149 4.51 0.11 -26.12
C ALA A 149 4.06 0.09 -24.65
N ALA A 150 4.10 1.24 -23.96
CA ALA A 150 3.63 1.39 -22.59
C ALA A 150 2.12 1.14 -22.48
N LEU A 151 1.30 1.72 -23.36
CA LEU A 151 -0.15 1.46 -23.40
C LEU A 151 -0.46 -0.03 -23.64
N SER A 152 0.25 -0.67 -24.57
CA SER A 152 0.11 -2.10 -24.85
C SER A 152 0.55 -2.98 -23.67
N ALA A 153 1.55 -2.56 -22.90
CA ALA A 153 1.97 -3.25 -21.70
C ALA A 153 0.93 -3.09 -20.58
N LEU A 154 0.37 -1.90 -20.41
CA LEU A 154 -0.68 -1.61 -19.43
C LEU A 154 -1.98 -2.38 -19.74
N SER A 155 -2.38 -2.49 -21.01
CA SER A 155 -3.61 -3.23 -21.39
C SER A 155 -3.58 -4.71 -21.04
N ARG A 156 -2.37 -5.29 -20.96
CA ARG A 156 -2.12 -6.71 -20.64
C ARG A 156 -2.07 -7.00 -19.15
N ARG A 157 -1.79 -6.00 -18.29
CA ARG A 157 -1.63 -6.21 -16.84
C ARG A 157 -2.96 -6.37 -16.12
N GLU A 158 -4.03 -5.70 -16.58
CA GLU A 158 -5.39 -5.74 -16.00
C GLU A 158 -5.44 -5.52 -14.47
N ASP A 159 -4.39 -4.95 -13.88
CA ASP A 159 -4.32 -4.67 -12.45
C ASP A 159 -4.86 -3.26 -12.16
N SER A 160 -5.24 -3.02 -10.89
CA SER A 160 -5.84 -1.74 -10.49
C SER A 160 -4.91 -0.55 -10.71
N GLU A 161 -3.59 -0.77 -10.63
CA GLU A 161 -2.57 0.26 -10.86
C GLU A 161 -2.50 0.65 -12.33
N ALA A 162 -2.49 -0.32 -13.24
CA ALA A 162 -2.52 -0.08 -14.68
C ALA A 162 -3.81 0.63 -15.12
N ILE A 163 -4.96 0.23 -14.56
CA ILE A 163 -6.24 0.90 -14.82
C ILE A 163 -6.21 2.35 -14.31
N ALA A 164 -5.64 2.60 -13.13
CA ALA A 164 -5.51 3.95 -12.59
C ALA A 164 -4.61 4.84 -13.46
N LEU A 165 -3.49 4.29 -13.95
CA LEU A 165 -2.60 5.01 -14.88
C LEU A 165 -3.32 5.32 -16.20
N LEU A 166 -3.98 4.35 -16.81
CA LEU A 166 -4.76 4.57 -18.05
C LEU A 166 -5.85 5.63 -17.86
N ARG A 167 -6.57 5.61 -16.73
CA ARG A 167 -7.59 6.65 -16.41
C ARG A 167 -6.97 8.02 -16.26
N ARG A 168 -5.81 8.11 -15.59
CA ARG A 168 -5.07 9.37 -15.46
C ARG A 168 -4.62 9.89 -16.82
N THR A 169 -4.10 9.02 -17.69
CA THR A 169 -3.66 9.38 -19.05
C THR A 169 -4.85 9.80 -19.92
N ALA A 170 -5.97 9.09 -19.85
CA ALA A 170 -7.20 9.43 -20.59
C ALA A 170 -7.80 10.78 -20.15
N ALA A 171 -7.64 11.17 -18.87
CA ALA A 171 -8.05 12.47 -18.35
C ALA A 171 -6.99 13.58 -18.55
N GLY A 172 -5.86 13.26 -19.17
CA GLY A 172 -4.75 14.19 -19.40
C GLY A 172 -5.07 15.27 -20.44
N ARG A 173 -4.16 16.25 -20.56
CA ARG A 173 -4.28 17.33 -21.56
C ARG A 173 -3.69 16.97 -22.93
N ASP A 174 -2.92 15.90 -23.04
CA ASP A 174 -2.33 15.45 -24.30
C ASP A 174 -3.36 14.62 -25.09
N PRO A 175 -3.98 15.17 -26.15
CA PRO A 175 -5.02 14.48 -26.91
C PRO A 175 -4.48 13.22 -27.63
N ASP A 176 -3.20 13.22 -28.01
CA ASP A 176 -2.57 12.11 -28.73
C ASP A 176 -2.39 10.88 -27.84
N LEU A 177 -2.37 11.08 -26.52
CA LEU A 177 -2.33 10.01 -25.52
C LEU A 177 -3.70 9.71 -24.91
N ALA A 178 -4.55 10.73 -24.75
CA ALA A 178 -5.83 10.60 -24.07
C ALA A 178 -6.78 9.65 -24.82
N LEU A 179 -6.89 9.82 -26.15
CA LEU A 179 -7.77 8.98 -26.97
C LEU A 179 -7.33 7.50 -26.99
N PRO A 180 -6.06 7.15 -27.27
CA PRO A 180 -5.60 5.77 -27.18
C PRO A 180 -5.79 5.15 -25.79
N ALA A 181 -5.56 5.90 -24.71
CA ALA A 181 -5.78 5.40 -23.36
C ALA A 181 -7.25 5.09 -23.07
N ALA A 182 -8.18 5.94 -23.56
CA ALA A 182 -9.61 5.70 -23.44
C ALA A 182 -10.06 4.45 -24.21
N LEU A 183 -9.58 4.24 -25.44
CA LEU A 183 -9.86 3.04 -26.23
C LEU A 183 -9.34 1.77 -25.54
N VAL A 184 -8.15 1.83 -24.94
CA VAL A 184 -7.60 0.70 -24.18
C VAL A 184 -8.47 0.39 -22.94
N LEU A 185 -8.99 1.40 -22.26
CA LEU A 185 -9.91 1.20 -21.13
C LEU A 185 -11.22 0.53 -21.56
N ASP A 186 -11.78 0.95 -22.69
CA ASP A 186 -12.99 0.37 -23.28
C ASP A 186 -12.77 -1.11 -23.63
N GLU A 187 -11.66 -1.43 -24.31
CA GLU A 187 -11.28 -2.81 -24.64
C GLU A 187 -11.12 -3.70 -23.38
N ILE A 188 -10.53 -3.16 -22.31
CA ILE A 188 -10.42 -3.87 -21.02
C ILE A 188 -11.82 -4.14 -20.45
N GLY A 189 -12.73 -3.16 -20.52
CA GLY A 189 -14.13 -3.28 -20.09
C GLY A 189 -14.86 -4.40 -20.82
N GLU A 190 -14.84 -4.38 -22.15
CA GLU A 190 -15.46 -5.43 -22.96
C GLU A 190 -14.88 -6.82 -22.66
N ARG A 191 -13.56 -6.93 -22.48
CA ARG A 191 -12.91 -8.20 -22.12
C ARG A 191 -13.33 -8.68 -20.72
N ALA A 192 -13.56 -7.77 -19.78
CA ALA A 192 -14.05 -8.11 -18.45
C ALA A 192 -15.50 -8.63 -18.51
N GLU A 193 -16.39 -7.95 -19.23
CA GLU A 193 -17.79 -8.37 -19.44
C GLU A 193 -17.87 -9.75 -20.10
N ARG A 194 -17.10 -9.98 -21.17
CA ARG A 194 -17.01 -11.29 -21.82
C ARG A 194 -16.55 -12.40 -20.87
N ARG A 195 -15.69 -12.10 -19.88
CA ARG A 195 -15.28 -13.07 -18.86
C ARG A 195 -16.39 -13.37 -17.86
N VAL A 196 -17.14 -12.35 -17.44
CA VAL A 196 -18.31 -12.53 -16.55
C VAL A 196 -19.36 -13.41 -17.23
N ASN A 197 -19.72 -13.11 -18.48
CA ASN A 197 -20.70 -13.89 -19.24
C ASN A 197 -20.28 -15.35 -19.46
N ARG A 198 -18.97 -15.63 -19.56
CA ARG A 198 -18.46 -17.02 -19.65
C ARG A 198 -18.50 -17.79 -18.34
N LEU A 199 -18.51 -17.10 -17.21
CA LEU A 199 -18.57 -17.70 -15.88
C LEU A 199 -20.01 -17.95 -15.42
N ASP A 200 -20.99 -17.37 -16.11
CA ASP A 200 -22.41 -17.56 -15.84
C ASP A 200 -23.18 -18.49 -16.82
N PRO A 201 -22.69 -19.69 -17.18
CA PRO A 201 -23.51 -20.67 -17.91
C PRO A 201 -24.34 -21.56 -16.97
N ALA A 202 -24.15 -21.46 -15.65
CA ALA A 202 -24.75 -22.38 -14.67
C ALA A 202 -26.08 -21.89 -14.07
N VAL A 203 -26.43 -20.61 -14.19
CA VAL A 203 -27.66 -20.06 -13.58
C VAL A 203 -28.88 -20.13 -14.52
N VAL A 204 -28.69 -20.43 -15.82
CA VAL A 204 -29.78 -20.44 -16.82
C VAL A 204 -30.46 -21.83 -16.96
N ARG A 205 -30.22 -22.76 -16.04
CA ARG A 205 -30.91 -24.07 -16.03
C ARG A 205 -31.65 -24.32 -14.71
N HIS A 206 -32.65 -23.50 -14.40
CA HIS A 206 -33.69 -23.84 -13.44
C HIS A 206 -35.03 -23.25 -13.86
#